data_AF-Q8SUW3-F1
#
_entry.id   AF-Q8SUW3-F1
#
_cell.length_a   1.000
_cell.length_b   1.000
_cell.length_c   1.000
_cell.angle_alpha   90.00
_cell.angle_beta   90.00
_cell.angle_gamma   90.00
#
_symmetry.space_group_name_H-M   'P 1'
#
loop_
_entity.id
_entity.type
_entity.pdbx_description
1 polymer ?
#
loop_
_entity_poly.entity_id
_entity_poly.type
_entity_poly.pdbx_seq_one_letter_code
_entity_poly.pdbx_strand_id
1 'polypeptide(L)'
;MLYDLIVVALALALCFLLVHRRKRQLQEKALLLEPFREHFERSSGEYLSIHQYILKLTGHPNLKYLCAIATLKRDFCPSYLLASVPQESLILTGHLRSRTPCVYAFKKTLSPRHYGLKYTKKCLLGNTSGYKTFGALGEKHFKFIKKYEVSTFFISYAPVDIEETHDFESQVFLKAGLSLLSNPVFIGDFMALFDDVGPESSKRVAEMKQGYNRDVEALRMRENRTFGEKMVSHLRERNRAKRK
;
A
#
# COMPACT_ATOMS: atom_id res chain seq x y z
N MET A 1 -48.78 -6.18 -9.70
CA MET A 1 -48.63 -5.24 -10.83
C MET A 1 -48.39 -3.80 -10.34
N LEU A 2 -49.39 -3.06 -9.83
CA LEU A 2 -49.19 -1.67 -9.36
C LEU A 2 -48.31 -1.60 -8.11
N TYR A 3 -48.54 -2.47 -7.12
CA TYR A 3 -47.74 -2.56 -5.90
C TYR A 3 -46.26 -2.87 -6.22
N ASP A 4 -45.99 -3.87 -7.06
CA ASP A 4 -44.63 -4.24 -7.46
C ASP A 4 -43.93 -3.08 -8.18
N LEU A 5 -44.66 -2.34 -9.02
CA LEU A 5 -44.13 -1.17 -9.74
C LEU A 5 -43.78 -0.03 -8.77
N ILE A 6 -44.59 0.21 -7.74
CA ILE A 6 -44.31 1.20 -6.69
C ILE A 6 -43.06 0.79 -5.89
N VAL A 7 -42.96 -0.48 -5.50
CA VAL A 7 -41.80 -1.00 -4.77
C VAL A 7 -40.53 -0.87 -5.60
N VAL A 8 -40.57 -1.23 -6.89
CA VAL A 8 -39.44 -1.08 -7.80
C VAL A 8 -39.07 0.39 -7.97
N ALA A 9 -40.04 1.29 -8.15
CA ALA A 9 -39.79 2.73 -8.28
C ALA A 9 -39.13 3.31 -7.02
N LEU A 10 -39.60 2.93 -5.83
CA LEU A 10 -38.99 3.35 -4.56
C LEU A 10 -37.57 2.82 -4.41
N ALA A 11 -37.34 1.55 -4.76
CA ALA A 11 -36.01 0.95 -4.73
C ALA A 11 -35.05 1.67 -5.68
N LEU A 12 -35.48 1.98 -6.90
CA LEU A 12 -34.68 2.72 -7.88
C LEU A 12 -34.38 4.15 -7.41
N ALA A 13 -35.37 4.86 -6.86
CA ALA A 13 -35.19 6.20 -6.33
C ALA A 13 -34.18 6.22 -5.17
N LEU A 14 -34.29 5.25 -4.24
CA LEU A 14 -33.35 5.12 -3.13
C LEU A 14 -31.92 4.82 -3.63
N CYS A 15 -31.78 3.88 -4.56
CA CYS A 15 -30.49 3.56 -5.19
C CYS A 15 -29.88 4.78 -5.86
N PHE A 16 -30.67 5.53 -6.64
CA PHE A 16 -30.22 6.75 -7.31
C PHE A 16 -29.74 7.82 -6.32
N LEU A 17 -30.51 8.05 -5.24
CA LEU A 17 -30.14 9.01 -4.19
C LEU A 17 -28.85 8.62 -3.48
N LEU A 18 -28.68 7.34 -3.14
CA LEU A 18 -27.47 6.83 -2.49
C LEU A 18 -26.24 6.97 -3.39
N VAL A 19 -26.37 6.58 -4.67
CA VAL A 19 -25.31 6.72 -5.69
C VAL A 19 -24.91 8.17 -5.86
N HIS A 20 -25.88 9.07 -5.99
CA HIS A 20 -25.63 10.49 -6.20
C HIS A 20 -24.98 11.15 -4.97
N ARG A 21 -25.43 10.83 -3.76
CA ARG A 21 -24.81 11.30 -2.51
C ARG A 21 -23.36 10.83 -2.40
N ARG A 22 -23.08 9.56 -2.68
CA ARG A 22 -21.73 8.99 -2.65
C ARG A 22 -20.82 9.63 -3.69
N LYS A 23 -21.33 9.86 -4.90
CA LYS A 23 -20.60 10.56 -5.97
C LYS A 23 -20.19 11.98 -5.54
N ARG A 24 -21.11 12.76 -4.95
CA ARG A 24 -20.80 14.12 -4.45
C ARG A 24 -19.73 14.09 -3.35
N GLN A 25 -19.88 13.20 -2.38
CA GLN A 25 -18.86 13.02 -1.33
C GLN A 25 -17.49 12.70 -1.91
N LEU A 26 -17.42 11.80 -2.90
CA LEU A 26 -16.16 11.46 -3.53
C LEU A 26 -15.55 12.65 -4.29
N GLN A 27 -16.37 13.46 -4.96
CA GLN A 27 -15.93 14.68 -5.64
C GLN A 27 -15.32 15.67 -4.65
N GLU A 28 -15.96 15.91 -3.51
CA GLU A 28 -15.41 16.78 -2.46
C GLU A 28 -14.07 16.26 -1.93
N LYS A 29 -13.96 14.95 -1.71
CA LYS A 29 -12.73 14.34 -1.23
C LYS A 29 -11.62 14.31 -2.29
N ALA A 30 -11.97 14.22 -3.57
CA ALA A 30 -11.02 14.30 -4.67
C ALA A 30 -10.30 15.66 -4.71
N LEU A 31 -11.00 16.75 -4.36
CA LEU A 31 -10.40 18.09 -4.28
C LEU A 31 -9.25 18.17 -3.26
N LEU A 32 -9.28 17.33 -2.22
CA LEU A 32 -8.20 17.28 -1.22
C LEU A 32 -6.88 16.73 -1.78
N LEU A 33 -6.90 16.13 -2.97
CA LEU A 33 -5.70 15.66 -3.65
C LEU A 33 -5.10 16.70 -4.60
N GLU A 34 -5.81 17.77 -4.92
CA GLU A 34 -5.37 18.81 -5.85
C GLU A 34 -4.01 19.43 -5.48
N PRO A 35 -3.65 19.65 -4.20
CA PRO A 35 -2.35 20.23 -3.87
C PRO A 35 -1.15 19.35 -4.27
N PHE A 36 -1.34 18.05 -4.52
CA PHE A 36 -0.27 17.23 -5.10
C PHE A 36 0.18 17.75 -6.47
N ARG A 37 -0.72 18.39 -7.25
CA ARG A 37 -0.40 18.87 -8.60
C ARG A 37 0.70 19.93 -8.60
N GLU A 38 0.87 20.68 -7.52
CA GLU A 38 1.91 21.70 -7.39
C GLU A 38 3.33 21.11 -7.45
N HIS A 39 3.48 19.82 -7.17
CA HIS A 39 4.77 19.12 -7.18
C HIS A 39 5.05 18.35 -8.48
N PHE A 40 4.15 18.36 -9.47
CA PHE A 40 4.25 17.51 -10.66
C PHE A 40 3.91 18.28 -11.94
N GLU A 41 4.64 18.04 -13.02
CA GLU A 41 4.38 18.69 -14.31
C GLU A 41 3.04 18.27 -14.94
N ARG A 42 2.63 17.01 -14.72
CA ARG A 42 1.45 16.43 -15.37
C ARG A 42 0.61 15.68 -14.36
N SER A 43 -0.71 15.81 -14.52
CA SER A 43 -1.69 15.11 -13.68
C SER A 43 -2.89 14.66 -14.51
N SER A 44 -3.47 13.52 -14.13
CA SER A 44 -4.69 12.98 -14.72
C SER A 44 -5.54 12.33 -13.63
N GLY A 45 -6.78 12.81 -13.50
CA GLY A 45 -7.74 12.34 -12.50
C GLY A 45 -8.80 11.43 -13.12
N GLU A 46 -9.11 10.32 -12.46
CA GLU A 46 -10.10 9.35 -12.94
C GLU A 46 -10.97 8.82 -11.79
N TYR A 47 -12.28 8.73 -12.05
CA TYR A 47 -13.24 8.10 -11.14
C TYR A 47 -13.41 6.63 -11.54
N LEU A 48 -12.73 5.72 -10.85
CA LEU A 48 -12.88 4.28 -11.11
C LEU A 48 -14.24 3.73 -10.66
N SER A 49 -14.84 4.34 -9.64
CA SER A 49 -16.17 4.00 -9.15
C SER A 49 -16.75 5.15 -8.32
N ILE A 50 -17.99 5.00 -7.85
CA ILE A 50 -18.60 5.96 -6.91
C ILE A 50 -17.93 5.98 -5.52
N HIS A 51 -16.97 5.09 -5.26
CA HIS A 51 -16.24 4.99 -4.01
C HIS A 51 -14.74 5.28 -4.18
N GLN A 52 -14.24 5.48 -5.40
CA GLN A 52 -12.80 5.56 -5.63
C GLN A 52 -12.45 6.56 -6.71
N TYR A 53 -11.54 7.47 -6.36
CA TYR A 53 -10.93 8.44 -7.26
C TYR A 53 -9.41 8.26 -7.24
N ILE A 54 -8.79 8.33 -8.40
CA ILE A 54 -7.34 8.22 -8.58
C ILE A 54 -6.84 9.48 -9.26
N LEU A 55 -5.85 10.12 -8.65
CA LEU A 55 -5.04 11.17 -9.24
C LEU A 55 -3.66 10.59 -9.61
N LYS A 56 -3.41 10.42 -10.91
CA LYS A 56 -2.12 9.98 -11.47
C LYS A 56 -1.26 11.22 -11.72
N LEU A 57 -0.03 11.22 -11.24
CA LEU A 57 0.91 12.35 -11.22
C LEU A 57 2.25 11.93 -11.84
N THR A 58 2.80 12.72 -12.75
CA THR A 58 4.10 12.46 -13.40
C THR A 58 4.89 13.76 -13.59
N GLY A 59 6.20 13.65 -13.85
CA GLY A 59 7.09 14.81 -14.04
C GLY A 59 7.78 15.32 -12.77
N HIS A 60 7.78 14.56 -11.68
CA HIS A 60 8.59 14.91 -10.50
C HIS A 60 10.08 14.51 -10.73
N PRO A 61 11.06 15.24 -10.16
CA PRO A 61 12.48 14.93 -10.29
C PRO A 61 12.85 13.54 -9.75
N ASN A 62 12.32 13.15 -8.59
CA ASN A 62 12.71 11.90 -7.91
C ASN A 62 11.73 10.73 -8.11
N LEU A 63 10.50 11.01 -8.58
CA LEU A 63 9.46 10.01 -8.78
C LEU A 63 9.20 9.84 -10.28
N LYS A 64 9.18 8.60 -10.78
CA LYS A 64 8.71 8.29 -12.13
C LYS A 64 7.24 8.65 -12.26
N TYR A 65 6.45 8.22 -11.27
CA TYR A 65 5.04 8.55 -11.14
C TYR A 65 4.60 8.39 -9.69
N LEU A 66 3.49 9.02 -9.35
CA LEU A 66 2.76 8.84 -8.10
C LEU A 66 1.25 8.74 -8.41
N CYS A 67 0.57 7.81 -7.77
CA CYS A 67 -0.87 7.68 -7.78
C CYS A 67 -1.38 7.98 -6.38
N ALA A 68 -2.19 9.03 -6.25
CA ALA A 68 -2.93 9.31 -5.03
C ALA A 68 -4.37 8.81 -5.19
N ILE A 69 -4.79 7.94 -4.28
CA ILE A 69 -6.05 7.19 -4.38
C ILE A 69 -6.88 7.52 -3.15
N ALA A 70 -8.00 8.21 -3.35
CA ALA A 70 -9.02 8.42 -2.33
C ALA A 70 -10.07 7.31 -2.44
N THR A 71 -10.33 6.62 -1.32
CA THR A 71 -11.33 5.54 -1.26
C THR A 71 -12.31 5.78 -0.13
N LEU A 72 -13.61 5.79 -0.45
CA LEU A 72 -14.71 5.80 0.51
C LEU A 72 -15.11 4.36 0.89
N LYS A 73 -15.72 4.20 2.07
CA LYS A 73 -16.31 2.94 2.51
C LYS A 73 -17.30 2.43 1.47
N ARG A 74 -17.20 1.14 1.16
CA ARG A 74 -18.18 0.42 0.33
C ARG A 74 -19.33 -0.04 1.22
N ASP A 75 -20.44 0.70 1.23
CA ASP A 75 -21.58 0.37 2.10
C ASP A 75 -22.34 -0.88 1.65
N PHE A 76 -22.16 -1.30 0.41
CA PHE A 76 -22.95 -2.36 -0.22
C PHE A 76 -22.41 -3.78 0.02
N CYS A 77 -21.28 -3.92 0.74
CA CYS A 77 -20.71 -5.22 1.05
C CYS A 77 -20.98 -5.58 2.52
N PRO A 78 -21.77 -6.64 2.82
CA PRO A 78 -22.10 -6.99 4.20
C PRO A 78 -20.89 -7.21 5.11
N SER A 79 -19.77 -7.70 4.55
CA SER A 79 -18.51 -7.85 5.28
C SER A 79 -17.89 -6.51 5.70
N TYR A 80 -18.18 -5.41 5.00
CA TYR A 80 -17.76 -4.05 5.36
C TYR A 80 -18.71 -3.37 6.38
N LEU A 81 -19.94 -3.86 6.54
CA LEU A 81 -20.85 -3.39 7.58
C LEU A 81 -20.44 -3.91 8.96
N LEU A 82 -19.91 -5.13 9.03
CA LEU A 82 -19.55 -5.81 10.29
C LEU A 82 -18.08 -5.63 10.70
N ALA A 83 -17.19 -5.29 9.77
CA ALA A 83 -15.78 -5.08 10.07
C ALA A 83 -15.47 -3.63 10.46
N SER A 84 -14.51 -3.43 11.38
CA SER A 84 -13.94 -2.13 11.75
C SER A 84 -13.02 -1.57 10.65
N VAL A 85 -13.52 -1.52 9.41
CA VAL A 85 -12.79 -0.98 8.27
C VAL A 85 -12.83 0.55 8.34
N PRO A 86 -11.68 1.25 8.17
CA PRO A 86 -11.67 2.70 8.12
C PRO A 86 -12.69 3.21 7.09
N GLN A 87 -13.49 4.20 7.50
CA GLN A 87 -14.59 4.74 6.69
C GLN A 87 -14.08 5.41 5.41
N GLU A 88 -12.87 5.95 5.44
CA GLU A 88 -12.21 6.59 4.30
C GLU A 88 -10.72 6.28 4.39
N SER A 89 -10.09 6.06 3.23
CA SER A 89 -8.65 5.80 3.18
C SER A 89 -7.97 6.54 2.05
N LEU A 90 -6.75 6.95 2.32
CA LEU A 90 -5.79 7.47 1.37
C LEU A 90 -4.75 6.37 1.10
N ILE A 91 -4.51 6.10 -0.18
CA ILE A 91 -3.38 5.30 -0.63
C ILE A 91 -2.54 6.16 -1.55
N LEU A 92 -1.25 6.30 -1.24
CA LEU A 92 -0.25 6.86 -2.14
C LEU A 92 0.62 5.71 -2.61
N THR A 93 0.72 5.50 -3.92
CA THR A 93 1.57 4.45 -4.49
C THR A 93 2.30 4.98 -5.71
N GLY A 94 3.59 4.72 -5.85
CA GLY A 94 4.38 5.29 -6.94
C GLY A 94 5.73 4.60 -7.08
N HIS A 95 6.50 4.98 -8.09
CA HIS A 95 7.85 4.45 -8.32
C HIS A 95 8.87 5.59 -8.27
N LEU A 96 9.99 5.37 -7.59
CA LEU A 96 11.15 6.25 -7.61
C LEU A 96 11.96 6.04 -8.89
N ARG A 97 12.66 7.10 -9.33
CA ARG A 97 13.58 7.00 -10.48
C ARG A 97 14.84 6.22 -10.13
N SER A 98 15.33 6.38 -8.91
CA SER A 98 16.48 5.66 -8.37
C SER A 98 16.02 4.48 -7.50
N ARG A 99 16.85 3.44 -7.41
CA ARG A 99 16.69 2.40 -6.40
C ARG A 99 17.26 2.91 -5.09
N THR A 100 16.46 2.92 -4.06
CA THR A 100 16.76 3.54 -2.77
C THR A 100 16.73 2.52 -1.64
N PRO A 101 17.44 2.73 -0.53
CA PRO A 101 17.44 1.79 0.58
C PRO A 101 16.03 1.46 1.06
N CYS A 102 15.79 0.17 1.32
CA CYS A 102 14.47 -0.26 1.76
C CYS A 102 14.14 0.29 3.15
N VAL A 103 12.93 0.84 3.26
CA VAL A 103 12.36 1.44 4.45
C VAL A 103 10.97 0.88 4.64
N TYR A 104 10.65 0.42 5.84
CA TYR A 104 9.30 -0.05 6.16
C TYR A 104 8.87 0.43 7.54
N ALA A 105 7.60 0.82 7.64
CA ALA A 105 6.94 1.18 8.86
C ALA A 105 5.48 0.69 8.84
N PHE A 106 5.11 -0.12 9.82
CA PHE A 106 3.76 -0.64 9.97
C PHE A 106 3.24 -0.33 11.36
N LYS A 107 1.99 0.13 11.48
CA LYS A 107 1.34 0.27 12.79
C LYS A 107 1.34 -1.10 13.49
N LYS A 108 1.63 -1.15 14.80
CA LYS A 108 1.81 -2.40 15.57
C LYS A 108 0.58 -3.32 15.53
N THR A 109 -0.60 -2.73 15.41
CA THR A 109 -1.89 -3.41 15.25
C THR A 109 -2.01 -4.18 13.94
N LEU A 110 -1.16 -3.90 12.96
CA LEU A 110 -1.10 -4.60 11.69
C LEU A 110 0.01 -5.65 11.67
N SER A 111 -0.25 -6.74 10.96
CA SER A 111 0.76 -7.74 10.61
C SER A 111 1.54 -7.24 9.40
N PRO A 112 2.87 -7.05 9.50
CA PRO A 112 3.69 -6.66 8.36
C PRO A 112 3.58 -7.71 7.25
N ARG A 113 3.18 -7.28 6.05
CA ARG A 113 3.07 -8.12 4.86
C ARG A 113 3.80 -7.42 3.73
N HIS A 114 5.04 -7.81 3.52
CA HIS A 114 5.87 -7.39 2.39
C HIS A 114 7.06 -8.34 2.28
N TYR A 115 7.30 -8.91 1.11
CA TYR A 115 8.31 -9.96 0.93
C TYR A 115 9.73 -9.49 1.29
N GLY A 116 10.07 -8.25 0.93
CA GLY A 116 11.33 -7.60 1.29
C GLY A 116 11.68 -7.57 2.79
N LEU A 117 10.73 -7.80 3.70
CA LEU A 117 11.00 -7.91 5.14
C LEU A 117 11.87 -9.13 5.49
N LYS A 118 11.89 -10.17 4.66
CA LYS A 118 12.75 -11.35 4.85
C LYS A 118 14.25 -10.99 4.83
N TYR A 119 14.63 -9.98 4.05
CA TYR A 119 16.02 -9.56 3.87
C TYR A 119 16.35 -8.25 4.58
N THR A 120 15.39 -7.68 5.31
CA THR A 120 15.55 -6.38 5.94
C THR A 120 15.55 -6.53 7.45
N LYS A 121 16.60 -6.02 8.11
CA LYS A 121 16.69 -6.06 9.57
C LYS A 121 15.66 -5.14 10.21
N LYS A 122 15.07 -5.60 11.33
CA LYS A 122 14.23 -4.77 12.18
C LYS A 122 15.03 -3.60 12.74
N CYS A 123 14.48 -2.40 12.69
CA CYS A 123 15.09 -1.23 13.28
C CYS A 123 14.86 -1.28 14.80
N LEU A 124 15.95 -1.43 15.57
CA LEU A 124 15.90 -1.48 17.03
C LEU A 124 16.12 -0.10 17.67
N LEU A 125 16.70 0.83 16.90
CA LEU A 125 16.98 2.20 17.30
C LEU A 125 15.89 3.12 16.72
N GLY A 126 15.27 3.95 17.56
CA GLY A 126 14.11 4.76 17.17
C GLY A 126 12.79 4.05 17.45
N ASN A 127 12.48 3.85 18.75
CA ASN A 127 11.21 3.26 19.18
C ASN A 127 10.09 4.27 18.91
N THR A 128 9.53 4.27 17.69
CA THR A 128 8.31 5.02 17.42
C THR A 128 7.18 4.28 18.13
N SER A 129 6.71 4.80 19.25
CA SER A 129 5.61 4.23 20.02
C SER A 129 4.44 3.93 19.07
N GLY A 130 4.11 2.65 18.92
CA GLY A 130 3.02 2.23 18.03
C GLY A 130 3.42 1.64 16.67
N TYR A 131 4.71 1.59 16.30
CA TYR A 131 5.13 1.03 15.00
C TYR A 131 6.11 -0.15 15.08
N LYS A 132 6.11 -0.97 14.02
CA LYS A 132 7.13 -1.96 13.66
C LYS A 132 7.90 -1.39 12.46
N THR A 133 9.17 -1.07 12.65
CA THR A 133 10.02 -0.44 11.63
C THR A 133 11.17 -1.36 11.20
N PHE A 134 11.54 -1.30 9.92
CA PHE A 134 12.57 -2.15 9.31
C PHE A 134 13.37 -1.35 8.27
N GLY A 135 14.67 -1.63 8.18
CA GLY A 135 15.53 -1.04 7.16
C GLY A 135 16.17 0.28 7.57
N ALA A 136 16.53 1.09 6.56
CA ALA A 136 17.36 2.28 6.71
C ALA A 136 16.51 3.55 6.97
N LEU A 137 15.72 3.56 8.04
CA LEU A 137 14.92 4.73 8.40
C LEU A 137 15.83 5.87 8.90
N GLY A 138 15.92 6.94 8.11
CA GLY A 138 16.48 8.22 8.57
C GLY A 138 15.53 9.01 9.48
N GLU A 139 16.05 10.06 10.13
CA GLU A 139 15.31 10.91 11.07
C GLU A 139 14.04 11.51 10.48
N LYS A 140 14.06 11.94 9.21
CA LYS A 140 12.88 12.51 8.53
C LYS A 140 11.73 11.52 8.41
N HIS A 141 12.03 10.23 8.16
CA HIS A 141 11.01 9.18 8.13
C HIS A 141 10.36 9.00 9.51
N PHE A 142 11.17 8.97 10.57
CA PHE A 142 10.66 8.85 11.93
C PHE A 142 9.78 10.04 12.32
N LYS A 143 10.21 11.27 12.01
CA LYS A 143 9.43 12.49 12.24
C LYS A 143 8.08 12.43 11.51
N PHE A 144 8.10 12.06 10.23
CA PHE A 144 6.90 11.94 9.42
C PHE A 144 5.90 10.89 9.96
N ILE A 145 6.38 9.67 10.25
CA ILE A 145 5.52 8.58 10.75
C ILE A 145 4.91 8.93 12.12
N LYS A 146 5.68 9.59 12.99
CA LYS A 146 5.20 10.05 14.30
C LYS A 146 4.16 11.17 14.18
N LYS A 147 4.31 12.07 13.21
CA LYS A 147 3.43 13.22 13.00
C LYS A 147 2.07 12.83 12.42
N TYR A 148 2.02 11.89 11.48
CA TYR A 148 0.83 11.65 10.65
C TYR A 148 0.10 10.32 10.89
N GLU A 149 0.49 9.54 11.90
CA GLU A 149 -0.19 8.29 12.27
C GLU A 149 -0.58 7.35 11.11
N VAL A 150 0.31 7.17 10.14
CA VAL A 150 0.07 6.32 8.96
C VAL A 150 -0.17 4.85 9.35
N SER A 151 -0.99 4.13 8.59
CA SER A 151 -1.21 2.69 8.84
C SER A 151 -0.01 1.86 8.37
N THR A 152 0.42 2.12 7.14
CA THR A 152 1.54 1.45 6.49
C THR A 152 2.31 2.48 5.68
N PHE A 153 3.62 2.43 5.73
CA PHE A 153 4.51 3.19 4.87
C PHE A 153 5.70 2.31 4.48
N PHE A 154 6.04 2.25 3.20
CA PHE A 154 7.29 1.66 2.77
C PHE A 154 7.85 2.31 1.51
N ILE A 155 9.17 2.22 1.39
CA ILE A 155 9.93 2.42 0.16
C ILE A 155 10.72 1.14 -0.04
N SER A 156 10.51 0.44 -1.15
CA SER A 156 11.12 -0.87 -1.36
C SER A 156 11.36 -1.14 -2.84
N TYR A 157 12.58 -1.53 -3.19
CA TYR A 157 12.86 -2.16 -4.48
C TYR A 157 12.67 -3.68 -4.45
N ALA A 158 12.44 -4.25 -3.26
CA ALA A 158 12.01 -5.62 -3.14
C ALA A 158 10.53 -5.71 -3.58
N PRO A 159 10.13 -6.81 -4.21
CA PRO A 159 8.73 -7.02 -4.53
C PRO A 159 7.86 -7.17 -3.28
N VAL A 160 6.57 -6.89 -3.45
CA VAL A 160 5.57 -6.99 -2.38
C VAL A 160 5.30 -8.45 -2.04
N ASP A 161 5.19 -9.30 -3.06
CA ASP A 161 4.88 -10.73 -2.97
C ASP A 161 5.86 -11.57 -3.82
N ILE A 162 5.79 -12.91 -3.69
CA ILE A 162 6.50 -13.83 -4.59
C ILE A 162 5.64 -14.02 -5.83
N GLU A 163 6.06 -13.44 -6.95
CA GLU A 163 5.50 -13.66 -8.28
C GLU A 163 6.61 -13.84 -9.33
N GLU A 164 6.27 -14.34 -10.52
CA GLU A 164 7.24 -14.87 -11.48
C GLU A 164 8.20 -13.84 -12.09
N THR A 165 7.79 -12.57 -12.16
CA THR A 165 8.58 -11.51 -12.81
C THR A 165 8.34 -10.17 -12.14
N HIS A 166 9.37 -9.68 -11.45
CA HIS A 166 9.35 -8.33 -10.88
C HIS A 166 10.63 -7.59 -11.23
N ASP A 167 10.43 -6.39 -11.76
CA ASP A 167 11.50 -5.42 -11.86
C ASP A 167 11.74 -4.86 -10.46
N PHE A 168 12.99 -4.97 -9.99
CA PHE A 168 13.44 -4.48 -8.68
C PHE A 168 13.52 -2.94 -8.71
N GLU A 169 12.42 -2.28 -9.03
CA GLU A 169 12.25 -0.83 -9.00
C GLU A 169 11.75 -0.41 -7.62
N SER A 170 12.25 0.72 -7.12
CA SER A 170 11.80 1.23 -5.82
C SER A 170 10.37 1.73 -5.89
N GLN A 171 9.45 0.96 -5.31
CA GLN A 171 8.08 1.35 -5.07
C GLN A 171 7.98 2.15 -3.76
N VAL A 172 7.18 3.20 -3.78
CA VAL A 172 6.71 3.93 -2.61
C VAL A 172 5.27 3.53 -2.37
N PHE A 173 4.92 3.26 -1.12
CA PHE A 173 3.55 2.99 -0.70
C PHE A 173 3.27 3.63 0.66
N LEU A 174 2.14 4.32 0.76
CA LEU A 174 1.61 4.85 2.01
C LEU A 174 0.12 4.57 2.07
N LYS A 175 -0.35 4.05 3.19
CA LYS A 175 -1.78 3.90 3.51
C LYS A 175 -2.10 4.62 4.81
N ALA A 176 -3.11 5.47 4.77
CA ALA A 176 -3.56 6.22 5.94
C ALA A 176 -5.05 6.58 5.87
N GLY A 177 -5.55 7.28 6.88
CA GLY A 177 -6.89 7.87 6.86
C GLY A 177 -6.94 9.07 5.92
N LEU A 178 -8.05 9.23 5.21
CA LEU A 178 -8.22 10.33 4.24
C LEU A 178 -8.23 11.72 4.91
N SER A 179 -8.59 11.79 6.20
CA SER A 179 -8.56 13.00 7.02
C SER A 179 -7.18 13.64 7.13
N LEU A 180 -6.09 12.92 6.85
CA LEU A 180 -4.75 13.52 6.83
C LEU A 180 -4.60 14.63 5.77
N LEU A 181 -5.36 14.56 4.67
CA LEU A 181 -5.33 15.59 3.65
C LEU A 181 -5.95 16.92 4.10
N SER A 182 -6.69 16.93 5.22
CA SER A 182 -7.13 18.18 5.84
C SER A 182 -5.97 18.96 6.48
N ASN A 183 -4.81 18.33 6.69
CA ASN A 183 -3.61 19.03 7.14
C ASN A 183 -2.85 19.58 5.92
N PRO A 184 -2.75 20.91 5.76
CA PRO A 184 -2.16 21.52 4.55
C PRO A 184 -0.67 21.22 4.38
N VAL A 185 0.04 20.87 5.47
CA VAL A 185 1.48 20.61 5.44
C VAL A 185 1.79 19.15 5.12
N PHE A 186 0.80 18.25 5.15
CA PHE A 186 1.00 16.81 4.96
C PHE A 186 1.66 16.48 3.61
N ILE A 187 1.16 17.08 2.53
CA ILE A 187 1.62 16.79 1.17
C ILE A 187 3.08 17.24 1.01
N GLY A 188 3.40 18.47 1.42
CA GLY A 188 4.77 18.97 1.39
C GLY A 188 5.74 18.11 2.20
N ASP A 189 5.37 17.75 3.43
CA ASP A 189 6.18 16.87 4.28
C ASP A 189 6.37 15.47 3.69
N PHE A 190 5.35 14.94 3.00
CA PHE A 190 5.45 13.65 2.31
C PHE A 190 6.42 13.74 1.13
N MET A 191 6.33 14.80 0.32
CA MET A 191 7.22 15.00 -0.82
C MET A 191 8.67 15.18 -0.37
N ALA A 192 8.91 15.89 0.75
CA ALA A 192 10.25 16.10 1.32
C ALA A 192 10.95 14.79 1.77
N LEU A 193 10.21 13.68 1.93
CA LEU A 193 10.84 12.38 2.16
C LEU A 193 11.75 11.97 1.00
N PHE A 194 11.51 12.49 -0.21
CA PHE A 194 12.21 12.07 -1.42
C PHE A 194 13.41 12.96 -1.81
N ASP A 195 13.61 14.11 -1.17
CA ASP A 195 14.63 15.10 -1.60
C ASP A 195 16.07 14.56 -1.53
N ASP A 196 16.41 13.87 -0.44
CA ASP A 196 17.78 13.38 -0.18
C ASP A 196 17.95 11.87 -0.33
N VAL A 197 17.09 11.20 -1.12
CA VAL A 197 17.15 9.73 -1.17
C VAL A 197 18.27 9.26 -2.10
N GLY A 198 19.39 8.90 -1.49
CA GLY A 198 20.54 8.33 -2.19
C GLY A 198 20.27 6.93 -2.76
N PRO A 199 21.03 6.53 -3.80
CA PRO A 199 20.90 5.20 -4.38
C PRO A 199 21.39 4.12 -3.41
N GLU A 200 20.69 2.97 -3.39
CA GLU A 200 21.15 1.77 -2.70
C GLU A 200 22.35 1.14 -3.44
N SER A 201 23.24 0.52 -2.68
CA SER A 201 24.43 -0.12 -3.25
C SER A 201 24.06 -1.28 -4.19
N SER A 202 24.72 -1.34 -5.36
CA SER A 202 24.49 -2.39 -6.36
C SER A 202 24.69 -3.80 -5.79
N LYS A 203 25.64 -3.97 -4.87
CA LYS A 203 25.90 -5.24 -4.17
C LYS A 203 24.67 -5.71 -3.40
N ARG A 204 24.04 -4.83 -2.63
CA ARG A 204 22.89 -5.18 -1.79
C ARG A 204 21.64 -5.48 -2.62
N VAL A 205 21.46 -4.77 -3.73
CA VAL A 205 20.39 -5.05 -4.69
C VAL A 205 20.59 -6.45 -5.31
N ALA A 206 21.82 -6.79 -5.71
CA ALA A 206 22.15 -8.09 -6.27
C ALA A 206 21.94 -9.24 -5.28
N GLU A 207 22.36 -9.08 -4.02
CA GLU A 207 22.15 -10.06 -2.95
C GLU A 207 20.65 -10.34 -2.72
N MET A 208 19.83 -9.29 -2.67
CA MET A 208 18.38 -9.44 -2.50
C MET A 208 17.73 -10.11 -3.72
N LYS A 209 18.15 -9.73 -4.93
CA LYS A 209 17.65 -10.35 -6.17
C LYS A 209 18.02 -11.84 -6.24
N GLN A 210 19.24 -12.20 -5.86
CA GLN A 210 19.67 -13.59 -5.81
C GLN A 210 18.87 -14.38 -4.76
N GLY A 211 18.66 -13.80 -3.58
CA GLY A 211 17.81 -14.40 -2.54
C GLY A 211 16.39 -14.64 -3.04
N TYR A 212 15.77 -13.65 -3.66
CA TYR A 212 14.43 -13.73 -4.23
C TYR A 212 14.32 -14.84 -5.28
N ASN A 213 15.24 -14.88 -6.25
CA ASN A 213 15.22 -15.88 -7.31
C ASN A 213 15.33 -17.31 -6.76
N ARG A 214 16.20 -17.54 -5.75
CA ARG A 214 16.29 -18.84 -5.07
C ARG A 214 14.99 -19.23 -4.40
N ASP A 215 14.29 -18.27 -3.81
CA ASP A 215 13.01 -18.52 -3.14
C ASP A 215 11.87 -18.78 -4.13
N VAL A 216 11.85 -18.08 -5.28
CA VAL A 216 10.92 -18.36 -6.40
C VAL A 216 11.17 -19.75 -6.98
N GLU A 217 12.43 -20.12 -7.23
CA GLU A 217 12.80 -21.47 -7.67
C GLU A 217 12.37 -22.54 -6.66
N ALA A 218 12.61 -22.30 -5.37
CA ALA A 218 12.18 -23.21 -4.31
C ALA A 218 10.66 -23.34 -4.23
N LEU A 219 9.91 -22.26 -4.48
CA LEU A 219 8.45 -22.28 -4.55
C LEU A 219 7.96 -23.08 -5.76
N ARG A 220 8.47 -22.80 -6.97
CA ARG A 220 8.17 -23.56 -8.19
C ARG A 220 8.47 -25.05 -8.02
N MET A 221 9.61 -25.38 -7.43
CA MET A 221 9.97 -26.78 -7.12
C MET A 221 9.04 -27.43 -6.10
N ARG A 222 8.41 -26.67 -5.20
CA ARG A 222 7.39 -27.20 -4.27
C ARG A 222 6.04 -27.35 -4.95
N GLU A 223 5.67 -26.43 -5.82
CA GLU A 223 4.39 -26.48 -6.57
C GLU A 223 4.37 -27.63 -7.58
N ASN A 224 5.50 -27.88 -8.24
CA ASN A 224 5.67 -28.97 -9.20
C ASN A 224 5.78 -30.36 -8.57
N ARG A 225 5.82 -30.47 -7.23
CA ARG A 225 5.78 -31.77 -6.55
C ARG A 225 4.43 -32.43 -6.71
N THR A 226 4.46 -33.75 -6.86
CA THR A 226 3.26 -34.59 -6.80
C THR A 226 2.60 -34.48 -5.43
N PHE A 227 1.30 -34.82 -5.36
CA PHE A 227 0.56 -34.81 -4.09
C PHE A 227 1.23 -35.67 -3.01
N GLY A 228 1.73 -36.87 -3.37
CA GLY A 228 2.45 -37.75 -2.46
C GLY A 228 3.71 -37.13 -1.89
N GLU A 229 4.51 -36.46 -2.72
CA GLU A 229 5.72 -35.75 -2.28
C GLU A 229 5.41 -34.55 -1.37
N LYS A 230 4.34 -33.80 -1.67
CA LYS A 230 3.85 -32.72 -0.80
C LYS A 230 3.46 -33.26 0.57
N MET A 231 2.73 -34.38 0.62
CA MET A 231 2.28 -35.00 1.86
C MET A 231 3.45 -35.54 2.72
N VAL A 232 4.42 -36.20 2.10
CA VAL A 232 5.63 -36.70 2.79
C VAL A 232 6.47 -35.54 3.31
N SER A 233 6.61 -34.45 2.56
CA SER A 233 7.35 -33.27 3.02
C SER A 233 6.69 -32.60 4.22
N HIS A 234 5.36 -32.48 4.23
CA HIS A 234 4.60 -31.97 5.37
C HIS A 234 4.76 -32.82 6.63
N LEU A 235 4.75 -34.15 6.49
CA LEU A 235 4.97 -35.07 7.61
C LEU A 235 6.38 -34.91 8.21
N ARG A 236 7.40 -34.75 7.36
CA ARG A 236 8.79 -34.52 7.79
C ARG A 236 8.95 -33.18 8.51
N GLU A 237 8.35 -32.11 8.00
CA GLU A 237 8.39 -30.79 8.64
C GLU A 237 7.67 -30.79 9.99
N ARG A 238 6.50 -31.42 10.07
CA ARG A 238 5.74 -31.57 11.32
C ARG A 238 6.52 -32.36 12.38
N ASN A 239 7.25 -33.40 11.98
CA ASN A 239 8.10 -34.19 12.89
C ASN A 239 9.36 -33.43 13.33
N ARG A 240 9.92 -32.55 12.49
CA ARG A 240 11.04 -31.67 12.88
C ARG A 240 10.60 -30.59 13.86
N ALA A 241 9.41 -30.02 13.68
CA ALA A 241 8.86 -29.02 14.58
C ALA A 241 8.52 -29.58 15.97
N LYS A 242 8.14 -30.87 16.07
CA LYS A 242 7.90 -31.56 17.35
C LYS A 242 9.18 -31.93 18.13
N ARG A 243 10.36 -31.82 17.51
CA ARG A 243 11.66 -32.15 18.12
C ARG A 243 12.44 -30.92 18.59
N LYS A 244 11.91 -29.72 18.38
CA LYS A 244 12.40 -28.46 18.94
C LYS A 244 11.46 -28.01 20.04
#